data_AF-A0A2J0LMU4-F1
#
_entry.id   AF-A0A2J0LMU4-F1
#
_cell.length_a   1.000
_cell.length_b   1.000
_cell.length_c   1.000
_cell.angle_alpha   90.00
_cell.angle_beta   90.00
_cell.angle_gamma   90.00
#
_symmetry.space_group_name_H-M   'P 1'
#
loop_
_entity.id
_entity.type
_entity.pdbx_description
1 polymer ?
#
loop_
_entity_poly.entity_id
_entity_poly.type
_entity_poly.pdbx_seq_one_letter_code
_entity_poly.pdbx_strand_id
1 'polypeptide(L)' 'EPEKALVDSIYLSACKKKQFAYFPELHFPKSFSFKKAKEWTKKIPNTKISSYVQKKLNRILGHIT' A
#
# COMPACT_ATOMS: atom_id res chain seq x y z
N GLU A 1 12.05 -3.43 -4.59
CA GLU A 1 11.96 -2.22 -3.74
C GLU A 1 10.84 -2.40 -2.72
N PRO A 2 11.05 -2.05 -1.44
CA PRO A 2 10.06 -2.27 -0.38
C PRO A 2 8.76 -1.49 -0.60
N GLU A 3 8.81 -0.31 -1.22
CA GLU A 3 7.62 0.50 -1.52
C GLU A 3 6.69 -0.18 -2.51
N LYS A 4 7.27 -0.77 -3.57
CA LYS A 4 6.51 -1.54 -4.56
C LYS A 4 5.88 -2.77 -3.90
N ALA A 5 6.64 -3.47 -3.04
CA ALA A 5 6.14 -4.66 -2.35
C ALA A 5 4.92 -4.34 -1.47
N LEU A 6 4.94 -3.23 -0.72
CA LEU A 6 3.77 -2.79 0.06
C LEU A 6 2.55 -2.55 -0.83
N VAL A 7 2.73 -1.84 -1.95
CA VAL A 7 1.66 -1.54 -2.91
C VAL A 7 1.10 -2.82 -3.53
N ASP A 8 1.96 -3.76 -3.92
CA ASP A 8 1.56 -5.08 -4.43
C ASP A 8 0.76 -5.87 -3.39
N SER A 9 1.19 -5.91 -2.12
CA SER A 9 0.44 -6.62 -1.08
C SER A 9 -0.94 -6.01 -0.84
N ILE A 10 -1.06 -4.67 -0.83
CA ILE A 10 -2.35 -3.98 -0.71
C ILE A 10 -3.23 -4.23 -1.95
N TYR A 11 -2.64 -4.22 -3.14
CA TYR A 11 -3.32 -4.53 -4.40
C TYR A 11 -3.89 -5.95 -4.38
N LEU A 12 -3.11 -6.94 -3.93
CA LEU A 12 -3.57 -8.31 -3.76
C LEU A 12 -4.70 -8.42 -2.73
N SER A 13 -4.65 -7.63 -1.64
CA SER A 13 -5.75 -7.54 -0.67
C SER A 13 -7.04 -6.98 -1.27
N ALA A 14 -6.95 -6.13 -2.29
CA ALA A 14 -8.10 -5.58 -2.99
C ALA A 14 -8.74 -6.59 -3.96
N CYS A 15 -7.92 -7.42 -4.60
CA CYS A 15 -8.33 -8.26 -5.73
C CYS A 15 -8.57 -9.73 -5.37
N LYS A 16 -7.81 -10.29 -4.42
CA LYS A 16 -7.80 -11.72 -4.12
C LYS A 16 -8.28 -12.01 -2.70
N LYS A 17 -9.61 -12.08 -2.51
CA LYS A 17 -10.26 -12.63 -1.31
C LYS A 17 -9.72 -12.08 0.03
N LYS A 18 -9.31 -10.80 0.10
CA LYS A 18 -8.76 -10.18 1.31
C LYS A 18 -7.45 -10.81 1.83
N GLN A 19 -6.66 -11.48 0.98
CA GLN A 19 -5.31 -11.91 1.36
C GLN A 19 -4.46 -10.68 1.73
N PHE A 20 -3.64 -10.75 2.78
CA PHE A 20 -2.87 -9.60 3.28
C PHE A 20 -3.74 -8.41 3.76
N ALA A 21 -4.92 -8.71 4.34
CA ALA A 21 -5.82 -7.66 4.81
C ALA A 21 -5.30 -6.89 6.04
N TYR A 22 -4.49 -7.52 6.88
CA TYR A 22 -4.03 -7.00 8.15
C TYR A 22 -2.50 -7.08 8.26
N PHE A 23 -1.90 -5.99 8.73
CA PHE A 23 -0.46 -5.85 8.91
C PHE A 23 -0.19 -5.23 10.29
N PRO A 24 -0.24 -6.02 11.36
CA PRO A 24 -0.03 -5.51 12.72
C PRO A 24 1.40 -5.03 12.96
N GLU A 25 2.37 -5.66 12.29
CA GLU A 25 3.81 -5.49 12.57
C GLU A 25 4.56 -4.90 11.36
N LEU A 26 4.02 -3.85 10.74
CA LEU A 26 4.74 -3.15 9.67
C LEU A 26 5.86 -2.29 10.26
N HIS A 27 7.10 -2.72 10.05
CA HIS A 27 8.27 -1.91 10.33
C HIS A 27 8.76 -1.21 9.05
N PHE A 28 8.79 0.12 9.06
CA PHE A 28 9.30 0.90 7.95
C PHE A 28 10.72 1.37 8.26
N PRO A 29 11.75 0.94 7.50
CA PRO A 29 13.09 1.48 7.67
C PRO A 29 13.08 2.98 7.33
N LYS A 30 14.03 3.75 7.88
CA LYS A 30 14.16 5.20 7.60
C LYS A 30 14.28 5.53 6.10
N SER A 31 14.80 4.59 5.32
CA SER A 31 14.93 4.72 3.87
C SER A 31 13.62 4.50 3.10
N PHE A 32 12.57 4.00 3.77
CA PHE A 32 11.29 3.74 3.12
C PHE A 32 10.59 5.04 2.72
N SER A 33 10.31 5.17 1.43
CA SER A 33 9.69 6.38 0.89
C SER A 33 8.21 6.20 0.60
N PHE A 34 7.37 6.75 1.46
CA PHE A 34 5.92 6.79 1.21
C PHE A 34 5.56 7.59 -0.05
N LYS A 35 6.38 8.56 -0.44
CA LYS A 35 6.22 9.27 -1.72
C LYS A 35 6.36 8.31 -2.89
N LYS A 36 7.38 7.45 -2.89
CA LYS A 36 7.61 6.44 -3.92
C LYS A 36 6.54 5.34 -3.91
N ALA A 37 6.02 4.96 -2.74
CA ALA A 37 4.85 4.09 -2.65
C ALA A 37 3.62 4.70 -3.35
N LYS A 38 3.35 6.00 -3.15
CA LYS A 38 2.28 6.72 -3.87
C LYS A 38 2.52 6.80 -5.38
N GLU A 39 3.76 6.80 -5.85
CA GLU A 39 4.03 6.75 -7.30
C GLU A 39 3.69 5.37 -7.88
N TRP A 40 3.94 4.29 -7.14
CA TRP A 40 3.51 2.96 -7.54
C TRP A 40 1.99 2.83 -7.61
N THR A 41 1.22 3.48 -6.73
CA THR A 41 -0.25 3.43 -6.81
C THR A 41 -0.79 4.10 -8.07
N LYS A 42 -0.12 5.14 -8.59
CA LYS A 42 -0.49 5.83 -9.83
C LYS A 42 -0.29 4.96 -11.08
N LYS A 43 0.58 3.94 -11.01
CA LYS A 43 0.81 3.01 -12.12
C LYS A 43 -0.26 1.91 -12.23
N ILE A 44 -1.19 1.82 -11.27
CA ILE A 44 -2.29 0.86 -11.32
C ILE A 44 -3.34 1.37 -12.33
N PRO A 45 -3.62 0.64 -13.43
CA PRO A 45 -4.49 1.12 -14.49
C PRO A 45 -5.98 1.21 -14.08
N ASN A 46 -6.41 0.38 -13.12
CA ASN A 46 -7.78 0.41 -12.63
C ASN A 46 -7.94 1.48 -11.54
N THR A 47 -8.65 2.56 -11.85
CA THR A 47 -8.87 3.70 -10.96
C THR A 47 -9.55 3.33 -9.62
N LYS A 48 -10.45 2.34 -9.62
CA LYS A 48 -11.12 1.88 -8.39
C LYS A 48 -10.13 1.19 -7.47
N ILE A 49 -9.30 0.31 -8.03
CA ILE A 49 -8.27 -0.39 -7.27
C ILE A 49 -7.19 0.59 -6.82
N SER A 50 -6.72 1.49 -7.70
CA SER A 50 -5.75 2.54 -7.35
C SER A 50 -6.24 3.39 -6.17
N SER A 51 -7.51 3.83 -6.20
CA SER A 51 -8.13 4.58 -5.10
C SER A 51 -8.22 3.79 -3.80
N TYR A 52 -8.53 2.48 -3.89
CA TYR A 52 -8.55 1.59 -2.73
C TYR A 52 -7.14 1.46 -2.11
N VAL A 53 -6.13 1.20 -2.94
CA VAL A 53 -4.74 1.07 -2.50
C VAL A 53 -4.27 2.37 -1.84
N GLN A 54 -4.57 3.52 -2.44
CA GLN A 54 -4.21 4.83 -1.89
C GLN A 54 -4.88 5.10 -0.54
N LYS A 55 -6.18 4.80 -0.39
CA LYS A 55 -6.89 4.93 0.89
C LYS A 55 -6.28 4.04 1.98
N LYS A 56 -5.95 2.79 1.64
CA LYS A 56 -5.36 1.85 2.59
C LYS A 56 -3.94 2.25 2.97
N LEU A 57 -3.14 2.75 2.03
CA LEU A 57 -1.81 3.30 2.28
C LEU A 57 -1.87 4.51 3.24
N ASN A 58 -2.82 5.43 3.02
CA ASN A 58 -3.02 6.57 3.91
C ASN A 58 -3.46 6.15 5.32
N ARG A 59 -4.26 5.10 5.45
CA ARG A 59 -4.65 4.55 6.75
C ARG A 59 -3.48 3.93 7.50
N ILE A 60 -2.57 3.23 6.80
CA ILE A 60 -1.33 2.72 7.40
C ILE A 60 -0.48 3.87 7.92
N LEU A 61 -0.31 4.93 7.11
CA LEU A 61 0.40 6.16 7.49
C LEU A 61 -0.22 6.86 8.71
N GLY A 62 -1.55 6.98 8.76
CA GLY A 62 -2.27 7.64 9.85
C GLY A 62 -2.22 6.87 11.19
N HIS A 63 -1.85 5.58 11.17
CA HIS A 63 -1.64 4.78 12.38
C HIS A 63 -0.20 4.86 12.92
N ILE A 64 0.73 5.43 12.15
CA ILE A 64 2.17 5.46 12.46
C ILE A 64 2.60 6.85 12.97
N THR A 65 1.71 7.85 12.91
CA THR A 65 1.90 9.16 13.53
C THR A 65 1.34 9.15 14.94
#